data_AF-A0A1J5EZV7-F1
#
_entry.id   AF-A0A1J5EZV7-F1
#
_cell.length_a   1.000
_cell.length_b   1.000
_cell.length_c   1.000
_cell.angle_alpha   90.00
_cell.angle_beta   90.00
_cell.angle_gamma   90.00
#
_symmetry.space_group_name_H-M   'P 1'
#
loop_
_entity.id
_entity.type
_entity.pdbx_description
1 polymer ?
#
loop_
_entity_poly.entity_id
_entity_poly.type
_entity_poly.pdbx_seq_one_letter_code
_entity_poly.pdbx_strand_id
1 'polypeptide(L)'
;MLNIFLHFPMKIILSLLLFILSFGRIFAADGLPNLIDYNGYKNNVTNFCASPTQPWAKWKDNSFIESEQVLYADINHKDDGDIEYKRYLGTLNLDSSRISTIGIASGPTFLEKASYVYKETMGVIYTCAVINAKIRIIDTLLTKIPSTQSNLKEKLQQQSGLLQKNIENEHCREVKDTSELSMKKSLLDNTTYQYCNYRQYLFYLNSASKQSLDVYYSGSTSNNRSSPLDNTEAVAQKIAQSANKITNEISHTKEIFPQAMVAFNEFEKTYASHIVLEFILQDYIDLRESLKRVMNPIGQVIYKASNAQSPK
;
A
#
# COMPACT_ATOMS: atom_id res chain seq x y z
N MET A 1 -7.13 -12.77 49.86
CA MET A 1 -8.35 -13.05 49.08
C MET A 1 -8.77 -11.77 48.38
N LEU A 2 -8.88 -11.86 47.05
CA LEU A 2 -9.61 -11.01 46.10
C LEU A 2 -9.61 -9.48 46.28
N ASN A 3 -8.88 -8.78 45.40
CA ASN A 3 -9.41 -7.65 44.62
C ASN A 3 -8.43 -7.19 43.53
N ILE A 4 -8.05 -8.11 42.64
CA ILE A 4 -7.34 -7.78 41.39
C ILE A 4 -8.04 -8.58 40.31
N PHE A 5 -9.11 -8.06 39.73
CA PHE A 5 -9.67 -8.48 38.44
C PHE A 5 -10.98 -7.71 38.30
N LEU A 6 -10.99 -6.59 37.56
CA LEU A 6 -12.21 -6.06 36.90
C LEU A 6 -11.97 -4.80 36.05
N HIS A 7 -10.82 -4.11 36.17
CA HIS A 7 -10.63 -2.85 35.45
C HIS A 7 -10.02 -2.93 34.04
N PHE A 8 -9.61 -4.11 33.57
CA PHE A 8 -8.83 -4.24 32.33
C PHE A 8 -9.59 -4.53 31.03
N PRO A 9 -10.79 -5.18 30.98
CA PRO A 9 -11.39 -5.50 29.69
C PRO A 9 -12.23 -4.34 29.12
N MET A 10 -12.73 -3.44 29.96
CA MET A 10 -13.70 -2.42 29.52
C MET A 10 -13.08 -1.32 28.65
N LYS A 11 -11.80 -0.94 28.87
CA LYS A 11 -11.12 0.04 28.00
C LYS A 11 -10.77 -0.53 26.63
N ILE A 12 -10.42 -1.82 26.55
CA ILE A 12 -10.13 -2.50 25.29
C ILE A 12 -11.43 -2.70 24.50
N ILE A 13 -12.51 -3.13 25.16
CA ILE A 13 -13.82 -3.30 24.53
C ILE A 13 -14.39 -1.95 24.08
N LEU A 14 -14.23 -0.87 24.87
CA LEU A 14 -14.68 0.47 24.48
C LEU A 14 -13.84 1.06 23.35
N SER A 15 -12.51 0.80 23.32
CA SER A 15 -11.66 1.20 22.20
C SER A 15 -11.97 0.40 20.94
N LEU A 16 -12.30 -0.89 21.04
CA LEU A 16 -12.73 -1.73 19.91
C LEU A 16 -14.12 -1.32 19.41
N LEU A 17 -15.05 -1.00 20.31
CA LEU A 17 -16.39 -0.51 19.96
C LEU A 17 -16.36 0.89 19.36
N LEU A 18 -15.51 1.80 19.84
CA LEU A 18 -15.27 3.10 19.21
C LEU A 18 -14.58 2.95 17.85
N PHE A 19 -13.70 1.95 17.67
CA PHE A 19 -13.12 1.60 16.38
C PHE A 19 -14.22 1.08 15.43
N ILE A 20 -14.99 0.06 15.82
CA ILE A 20 -16.04 -0.56 14.98
C ILE A 20 -17.18 0.42 14.66
N LEU A 21 -17.56 1.30 15.59
CA LEU A 21 -18.62 2.30 15.38
C LEU A 21 -18.17 3.54 14.61
N SER A 22 -16.87 3.88 14.61
CA SER A 22 -16.35 4.97 13.77
C SER A 22 -16.20 4.54 12.31
N PHE A 23 -15.91 3.27 12.02
CA PHE A 23 -15.80 2.78 10.64
C PHE A 23 -17.14 2.56 9.92
N GLY A 24 -18.27 2.54 10.64
CA GLY A 24 -19.59 2.34 10.03
C GLY A 24 -20.08 3.50 9.16
N ARG A 25 -19.48 4.70 9.27
CA ARG A 25 -19.87 5.90 8.50
C ARG A 25 -18.72 6.69 7.87
N ILE A 26 -17.47 6.31 8.11
CA ILE A 26 -16.29 6.96 7.51
C ILE A 26 -16.05 6.49 6.07
N PHE A 27 -16.68 5.41 5.63
CA PHE A 27 -16.45 4.89 4.28
C PHE A 27 -17.55 5.32 3.33
N ALA A 28 -17.15 5.99 2.25
CA ALA A 28 -17.86 6.24 1.00
C ALA A 28 -19.19 5.46 0.88
N ALA A 29 -20.25 5.97 1.52
CA ALA A 29 -21.54 5.32 1.59
C ALA A 29 -22.17 5.19 0.19
N ASP A 30 -22.95 4.13 0.01
CA ASP A 30 -23.62 3.66 -1.21
C ASP A 30 -24.69 4.63 -1.74
N GLY A 31 -24.32 5.87 -2.04
CA GLY A 31 -25.10 6.72 -2.93
C GLY A 31 -24.85 6.27 -4.36
N LEU A 32 -25.87 5.77 -5.05
CA LEU A 32 -25.87 5.46 -6.48
C LEU A 32 -26.55 6.61 -7.26
N PRO A 33 -25.84 7.66 -7.70
CA PRO A 33 -26.29 8.46 -8.82
C PRO A 33 -25.98 7.76 -10.14
N ASN A 34 -26.58 8.26 -11.21
CA ASN A 34 -26.54 7.76 -12.57
C ASN A 34 -25.08 7.54 -13.10
N LEU A 35 -24.50 6.36 -12.85
CA LEU A 35 -23.16 5.95 -13.28
C LEU A 35 -23.17 5.21 -14.63
N ILE A 36 -24.22 5.45 -15.42
CA ILE A 36 -24.44 4.78 -16.70
C ILE A 36 -23.38 5.20 -17.73
N ASP A 37 -22.85 6.42 -17.62
CA ASP A 37 -21.83 6.97 -18.52
C ASP A 37 -20.59 7.50 -17.78
N TYR A 38 -19.54 7.76 -18.56
CA TYR A 38 -18.24 8.23 -18.07
C TYR A 38 -18.34 9.60 -17.36
N ASN A 39 -19.24 10.47 -17.81
CA ASN A 39 -19.46 11.77 -17.18
C ASN A 39 -20.10 11.62 -15.80
N GLY A 40 -21.01 10.68 -15.63
CA GLY A 40 -21.57 10.27 -14.35
C GLY A 40 -20.48 9.85 -13.37
N TYR A 41 -19.52 9.04 -13.82
CA TYR A 41 -18.32 8.69 -13.04
C TYR A 41 -17.54 9.94 -12.60
N LYS A 42 -17.14 10.80 -13.55
CA LYS A 42 -16.35 12.01 -13.24
C LYS A 42 -17.07 12.95 -12.28
N ASN A 43 -18.37 13.14 -12.48
CA ASN A 43 -19.21 13.95 -11.62
C ASN A 43 -19.29 13.37 -10.21
N ASN A 44 -19.42 12.05 -10.07
CA ASN A 44 -19.44 11.42 -8.74
C ASN A 44 -18.10 11.50 -8.03
N VAL A 45 -16.99 11.32 -8.73
CA VAL A 45 -15.67 11.52 -8.10
C VAL A 45 -15.53 12.96 -7.60
N THR A 46 -15.94 13.93 -8.41
CA THR A 46 -15.88 15.36 -8.05
C THR A 46 -16.79 15.70 -6.88
N ASN A 47 -18.06 15.29 -6.95
CA ASN A 47 -19.11 15.67 -6.01
C ASN A 47 -19.10 14.85 -4.72
N PHE A 48 -18.53 13.65 -4.74
CA PHE A 48 -18.55 12.74 -3.60
C PHE A 48 -17.15 12.49 -3.05
N CYS A 49 -16.21 12.00 -3.86
CA CYS A 49 -14.87 11.64 -3.39
C CYS A 49 -14.01 12.87 -3.10
N ALA A 50 -14.08 13.89 -3.96
CA ALA A 50 -13.33 15.14 -3.85
C ALA A 50 -14.13 16.27 -3.16
N SER A 51 -15.31 15.96 -2.60
CA SER A 51 -16.11 16.97 -1.91
C SER A 51 -15.36 17.55 -0.70
N PRO A 52 -15.40 18.87 -0.49
CA PRO A 52 -14.78 19.53 0.65
C PRO A 52 -15.37 19.10 1.99
N THR A 53 -16.55 18.48 2.00
CA THR A 53 -17.20 17.98 3.22
C THR A 53 -16.66 16.63 3.68
N GLN A 54 -15.85 15.94 2.85
CA GLN A 54 -15.31 14.63 3.22
C GLN A 54 -14.17 14.75 4.23
N PRO A 55 -14.03 13.78 5.16
CA PRO A 55 -12.90 13.74 6.10
C PRO A 55 -11.52 13.71 5.45
N TRP A 56 -11.44 13.23 4.19
CA TRP A 56 -10.23 13.11 3.39
C TRP A 56 -10.12 14.17 2.28
N ALA A 57 -10.91 15.24 2.30
CA ALA A 57 -10.91 16.26 1.23
C ALA A 57 -9.52 16.88 0.97
N LYS A 58 -8.69 16.97 2.02
CA LYS A 58 -7.32 17.51 1.99
C LYS A 58 -6.24 16.44 1.77
N TRP A 59 -6.59 15.28 1.20
CA TRP A 59 -5.65 14.18 0.97
C TRP A 59 -4.39 14.60 0.20
N LYS A 60 -4.49 15.61 -0.68
CA LYS A 60 -3.37 16.16 -1.46
C LYS A 60 -2.34 16.92 -0.61
N ASP A 61 -2.78 17.63 0.43
CA ASP A 61 -1.92 18.52 1.22
C ASP A 61 -0.79 17.74 1.89
N ASN A 62 -1.11 16.53 2.36
CA ASN A 62 -0.18 15.61 3.02
C ASN A 62 -0.06 14.28 2.24
N SER A 63 -0.14 14.33 0.91
CA SER A 63 0.07 13.12 0.10
C SER A 63 1.49 12.61 0.22
N PHE A 64 1.65 11.28 0.26
CA PHE A 64 2.95 10.62 0.25
C PHE A 64 3.60 10.57 -1.14
N ILE A 65 2.85 10.93 -2.19
CA ILE A 65 3.29 10.91 -3.58
C ILE A 65 3.01 12.26 -4.24
N GLU A 66 3.81 12.64 -5.22
CA GLU A 66 3.63 13.88 -6.00
C GLU A 66 2.68 13.66 -7.19
N SER A 67 1.55 13.00 -6.96
CA SER A 67 0.65 12.62 -8.05
C SER A 67 -0.71 13.28 -7.96
N GLU A 68 -1.26 13.56 -9.13
CA GLU A 68 -2.62 14.02 -9.28
C GLU A 68 -3.62 12.86 -9.07
N GLN A 69 -4.90 13.17 -9.20
CA GLN A 69 -5.93 12.14 -9.19
C GLN A 69 -5.75 11.21 -10.40
N VAL A 70 -5.83 9.89 -10.18
CA VAL A 70 -5.92 8.90 -11.28
C VAL A 70 -7.17 9.20 -12.12
N LEU A 71 -7.00 9.45 -13.41
CA LEU A 71 -8.10 9.52 -14.36
C LEU A 71 -8.28 8.15 -15.01
N TYR A 72 -9.33 7.43 -14.61
CA TYR A 72 -9.62 6.13 -15.20
C TYR A 72 -10.19 6.28 -16.62
N ALA A 73 -9.90 5.31 -17.47
CA ALA A 73 -10.19 5.34 -18.90
C ALA A 73 -11.70 5.35 -19.21
N ASP A 74 -12.12 6.13 -20.20
CA ASP A 74 -13.45 5.99 -20.77
C ASP A 74 -13.51 4.74 -21.67
N ILE A 75 -14.50 3.87 -21.49
CA ILE A 75 -14.70 2.69 -22.34
C ILE A 75 -14.93 3.07 -23.81
N ASN A 76 -15.44 4.28 -24.08
CA ASN A 76 -15.65 4.78 -25.44
C ASN A 76 -14.35 5.29 -26.10
N HIS A 77 -13.30 5.55 -25.32
CA HIS A 77 -12.04 6.15 -25.76
C HIS A 77 -10.84 5.33 -25.23
N LYS A 78 -10.74 4.08 -25.68
CA LYS A 78 -9.78 3.09 -25.14
C LYS A 78 -8.32 3.51 -25.30
N ASP A 79 -7.93 4.01 -26.47
CA ASP A 79 -6.53 4.36 -26.76
C ASP A 79 -6.07 5.56 -25.93
N ASP A 80 -6.96 6.54 -25.71
CA ASP A 80 -6.71 7.68 -24.83
C ASP A 80 -6.52 7.24 -23.38
N GLY A 81 -7.29 6.24 -22.93
CA GLY A 81 -7.17 5.65 -21.60
C GLY A 81 -5.83 4.98 -21.34
N ASP A 82 -5.30 4.24 -22.32
CA ASP A 82 -3.98 3.60 -22.21
C ASP A 82 -2.84 4.62 -22.13
N ILE A 83 -2.94 5.70 -22.92
CA ILE A 83 -1.99 6.82 -22.86
C ILE A 83 -2.01 7.44 -21.47
N GLU A 84 -3.21 7.69 -20.93
CA GLU A 84 -3.38 8.30 -19.62
C GLU A 84 -2.83 7.43 -18.48
N TYR A 85 -3.08 6.11 -18.52
CA TYR A 85 -2.49 5.19 -17.56
C TYR A 85 -0.97 5.15 -17.63
N LYS A 86 -0.39 5.12 -18.84
CA LYS A 86 1.07 5.14 -19.01
C LYS A 86 1.68 6.43 -18.50
N ARG A 87 1.04 7.57 -18.79
CA ARG A 87 1.45 8.89 -18.31
C ARG A 87 1.44 8.93 -16.78
N TYR A 88 0.34 8.50 -16.16
CA TYR A 88 0.18 8.48 -14.71
C TYR A 88 1.16 7.53 -14.00
N LEU A 89 1.36 6.32 -14.53
CA LEU A 89 2.37 5.40 -13.99
C LEU A 89 3.78 5.96 -14.15
N GLY A 90 4.05 6.66 -15.26
CA GLY A 90 5.31 7.37 -15.49
C GLY A 90 5.59 8.45 -14.45
N THR A 91 4.56 9.20 -14.00
CA THR A 91 4.74 10.20 -12.92
C THR A 91 5.09 9.58 -11.57
N LEU A 92 4.84 8.28 -11.41
CA LEU A 92 5.20 7.50 -10.23
C LEU A 92 6.47 6.65 -10.43
N ASN A 93 7.17 6.81 -11.55
CA ASN A 93 8.33 5.99 -11.93
C ASN A 93 8.04 4.47 -11.94
N LEU A 94 6.80 4.09 -12.29
CA LEU A 94 6.35 2.70 -12.36
C LEU A 94 6.44 2.15 -13.79
N ASP A 95 6.60 0.84 -13.91
CA ASP A 95 6.61 0.15 -15.20
C ASP A 95 5.24 0.24 -15.90
N SER A 96 5.16 1.10 -16.91
CA SER A 96 3.94 1.30 -17.70
C SER A 96 3.81 0.30 -18.87
N SER A 97 4.84 -0.51 -19.15
CA SER A 97 4.84 -1.47 -20.27
C SER A 97 3.72 -2.50 -20.13
N ARG A 98 3.38 -2.84 -18.87
CA ARG A 98 2.32 -3.77 -18.51
C ARG A 98 0.94 -3.36 -19.01
N ILE A 99 0.66 -2.06 -19.15
CA ILE A 99 -0.61 -1.58 -19.71
C ILE A 99 -0.82 -2.09 -21.14
N SER A 100 0.27 -2.20 -21.91
CA SER A 100 0.21 -2.66 -23.31
C SER A 100 0.09 -4.19 -23.43
N THR A 101 0.51 -4.93 -22.41
CA THR A 101 0.52 -6.41 -22.42
C THR A 101 -0.69 -7.02 -21.73
N ILE A 102 -1.41 -6.25 -20.89
CA ILE A 102 -2.68 -6.66 -20.30
C ILE A 102 -3.73 -6.82 -21.40
N GLY A 103 -4.21 -8.06 -21.58
CA GLY A 103 -5.33 -8.37 -22.45
C GLY A 103 -4.98 -8.77 -23.89
N ILE A 104 -3.88 -9.50 -24.08
CA ILE A 104 -3.59 -10.21 -25.35
C ILE A 104 -4.61 -11.34 -25.63
N ALA A 105 -5.45 -11.69 -24.65
CA ALA A 105 -6.57 -12.63 -24.79
C ALA A 105 -7.91 -11.93 -25.15
N SER A 106 -8.83 -12.67 -25.76
CA SER A 106 -10.15 -12.16 -26.20
C SER A 106 -11.04 -11.71 -25.03
N GLY A 107 -11.33 -10.41 -24.94
CA GLY A 107 -12.27 -9.84 -23.97
C GLY A 107 -12.01 -8.35 -23.66
N PRO A 108 -12.92 -7.70 -22.89
CA PRO A 108 -12.71 -6.34 -22.39
C PRO A 108 -11.56 -6.31 -21.38
N THR A 109 -10.68 -5.32 -21.49
CA THR A 109 -9.43 -5.21 -20.69
C THR A 109 -9.43 -4.03 -19.71
N PHE A 110 -10.53 -3.28 -19.67
CA PHE A 110 -10.67 -2.05 -18.88
C PHE A 110 -10.51 -2.30 -17.38
N LEU A 111 -11.09 -3.40 -16.88
CA LEU A 111 -11.00 -3.79 -15.47
C LEU A 111 -9.56 -4.14 -15.10
N GLU A 112 -8.91 -5.00 -15.88
CA GLU A 112 -7.55 -5.47 -15.59
C GLU A 112 -6.54 -4.32 -15.59
N LYS A 113 -6.65 -3.38 -16.54
CA LYS A 113 -5.77 -2.21 -16.60
C LYS A 113 -6.01 -1.24 -15.45
N ALA A 114 -7.27 -0.94 -15.14
CA ALA A 114 -7.60 -0.06 -14.01
C ALA A 114 -7.20 -0.67 -12.66
N SER A 115 -7.40 -1.98 -12.49
CA SER A 115 -6.97 -2.72 -11.30
C SER A 115 -5.46 -2.68 -11.14
N TYR A 116 -4.71 -2.82 -12.23
CA TYR A 116 -3.26 -2.68 -12.21
C TYR A 116 -2.84 -1.28 -11.75
N VAL A 117 -3.36 -0.22 -12.38
CA VAL A 117 -3.03 1.17 -12.01
C VAL A 117 -3.38 1.46 -10.55
N TYR A 118 -4.55 1.00 -10.08
CA TYR A 118 -4.96 1.14 -8.68
C TYR A 118 -3.99 0.43 -7.73
N LYS A 119 -3.64 -0.84 -8.01
CA LYS A 119 -2.75 -1.63 -7.16
C LYS A 119 -1.36 -1.02 -7.06
N GLU A 120 -0.79 -0.59 -8.19
CA GLU A 120 0.51 0.05 -8.20
C GLU A 120 0.49 1.40 -7.47
N THR A 121 -0.57 2.21 -7.67
CA THR A 121 -0.76 3.47 -6.93
C THR A 121 -0.80 3.24 -5.42
N MET A 122 -1.60 2.29 -4.97
CA MET A 122 -1.70 1.94 -3.55
C MET A 122 -0.36 1.39 -3.03
N GLY A 123 0.33 0.58 -3.83
CA GLY A 123 1.67 0.07 -3.52
C GLY A 123 2.66 1.18 -3.23
N VAL A 124 2.76 2.18 -4.11
CA VAL A 124 3.67 3.33 -3.92
C VAL A 124 3.27 4.14 -2.68
N ILE A 125 1.97 4.42 -2.46
CA ILE A 125 1.51 5.14 -1.27
C ILE A 125 1.95 4.43 0.02
N TYR A 126 1.75 3.12 0.11
CA TYR A 126 2.17 2.34 1.28
C TYR A 126 3.69 2.25 1.41
N THR A 127 4.43 2.08 0.30
CA THR A 127 5.90 2.09 0.31
C THR A 127 6.44 3.41 0.85
N CYS A 128 5.94 4.54 0.35
CA CYS A 128 6.34 5.85 0.82
C CYS A 128 5.97 6.09 2.29
N ALA A 129 4.79 5.64 2.73
CA ALA A 129 4.40 5.71 4.14
C ALA A 129 5.32 4.87 5.03
N VAL A 130 5.72 3.67 4.58
CA VAL A 130 6.68 2.80 5.29
C VAL A 130 8.03 3.49 5.40
N ILE A 131 8.57 4.04 4.31
CA ILE A 131 9.88 4.73 4.33
C ILE A 131 9.86 5.91 5.31
N ASN A 132 8.83 6.77 5.22
CA ASN A 132 8.67 7.89 6.15
C ASN A 132 8.56 7.39 7.61
N ALA A 133 7.84 6.29 7.86
CA ALA A 133 7.66 5.76 9.20
C ALA A 133 8.99 5.22 9.77
N LYS A 134 9.79 4.56 8.93
CA LYS A 134 11.12 4.08 9.29
C LYS A 134 12.04 5.23 9.69
N ILE A 135 12.09 6.30 8.88
CA ILE A 135 12.91 7.49 9.15
C ILE A 135 12.53 8.09 10.50
N ARG A 136 11.24 8.37 10.71
CA ARG A 136 10.74 8.91 11.98
C ARG A 136 11.10 8.03 13.18
N ILE A 137 10.91 6.71 13.06
CA ILE A 137 11.23 5.78 14.15
C ILE A 137 12.73 5.81 14.45
N ILE A 138 13.57 5.80 13.43
CA ILE A 138 15.03 5.88 13.57
C ILE A 138 15.44 7.20 14.23
N ASP A 139 14.90 8.34 13.78
CA ASP A 139 15.19 9.65 14.36
C ASP A 139 14.76 9.70 15.84
N THR A 140 13.60 9.12 16.16
CA THR A 140 13.14 8.99 17.55
C THR A 140 14.10 8.16 18.38
N LEU A 141 14.63 7.05 17.85
CA LEU A 141 15.61 6.22 18.54
C LEU A 141 16.94 6.97 18.73
N LEU A 142 17.42 7.68 17.70
CA LEU A 142 18.65 8.47 17.74
C LEU A 142 18.65 9.55 18.82
N THR A 143 17.48 10.15 19.12
CA THR A 143 17.34 11.12 20.22
C THR A 143 17.36 10.48 21.61
N LYS A 144 17.02 9.19 21.72
CA LYS A 144 16.92 8.46 22.99
C LYS A 144 18.18 7.67 23.34
N ILE A 145 19.05 7.40 22.37
CA ILE A 145 20.30 6.67 22.59
C ILE A 145 21.36 7.63 23.16
N PRO A 146 21.94 7.36 24.35
CA PRO A 146 22.98 8.19 24.93
C PRO A 146 24.23 8.23 24.04
N SER A 147 24.91 9.39 24.02
CA SER A 147 26.05 9.72 23.15
C SER A 147 27.35 8.96 23.46
N THR A 148 27.36 8.07 24.45
CA THR A 148 28.54 7.31 24.86
C THR A 148 28.77 6.11 23.93
N GLN A 149 29.70 6.26 22.97
CA GLN A 149 30.43 5.22 22.23
C GLN A 149 29.64 4.08 21.55
N SER A 150 28.36 4.26 21.25
CA SER A 150 27.58 3.15 20.66
C SER A 150 27.66 3.13 19.13
N ASN A 151 28.20 2.04 18.57
CA ASN A 151 28.16 1.70 17.13
C ASN A 151 26.72 1.71 16.57
N LEU A 152 25.72 1.55 17.45
CA LEU A 152 24.30 1.68 17.18
C LEU A 152 23.94 3.03 16.54
N LYS A 153 24.47 4.12 17.09
CA LYS A 153 24.11 5.47 16.65
C LYS A 153 24.60 5.72 15.23
N GLU A 154 25.83 5.32 14.93
CA GLU A 154 26.40 5.45 13.59
C GLU A 154 25.63 4.60 12.57
N LYS A 155 25.33 3.34 12.89
CA LYS A 155 24.55 2.45 12.02
C LYS A 155 23.14 2.98 11.75
N LEU A 156 22.46 3.49 12.78
CA LEU A 156 21.15 4.13 12.63
C LEU A 156 21.22 5.40 11.76
N GLN A 157 22.27 6.22 11.91
CA GLN A 157 22.47 7.38 11.04
C GLN A 157 22.71 6.98 9.58
N GLN A 158 23.52 5.95 9.34
CA GLN A 158 23.74 5.41 7.99
C GLN A 158 22.42 4.90 7.39
N GLN A 159 21.62 4.15 8.18
CA GLN A 159 20.32 3.66 7.74
C GLN A 159 19.34 4.80 7.44
N SER A 160 19.29 5.84 8.28
CA SER A 160 18.45 7.03 8.03
C SER A 160 18.85 7.71 6.73
N GLY A 161 20.16 7.90 6.49
CA GLY A 161 20.65 8.49 5.24
C GLY A 161 20.35 7.65 3.98
N LEU A 162 20.35 6.32 4.09
CA LEU A 162 19.92 5.44 3.00
C LEU A 162 18.41 5.56 2.73
N LEU A 163 17.60 5.63 3.79
CA LEU A 163 16.16 5.79 3.66
C LEU A 163 15.77 7.15 3.09
N GLN A 164 16.50 8.22 3.43
CA GLN A 164 16.32 9.54 2.83
C GLN A 164 16.61 9.50 1.32
N LYS A 165 17.66 8.80 0.88
CA LYS A 165 17.90 8.58 -0.56
C LYS A 165 16.78 7.77 -1.22
N ASN A 166 16.19 6.82 -0.50
CA ASN A 166 15.05 6.06 -1.02
C ASN A 166 13.80 6.92 -1.20
N ILE A 167 13.59 7.98 -0.40
CA ILE A 167 12.52 8.96 -0.65
C ILE A 167 12.66 9.56 -2.04
N GLU A 168 13.88 10.00 -2.39
CA GLU A 168 14.17 10.60 -3.70
C GLU A 168 13.98 9.59 -4.84
N ASN A 169 14.53 8.38 -4.70
CA ASN A 169 14.45 7.34 -5.73
C ASN A 169 13.01 6.88 -6.00
N GLU A 170 12.22 6.70 -4.93
CA GLU A 170 10.83 6.26 -5.00
C GLU A 170 9.84 7.41 -5.25
N HIS A 171 10.33 8.64 -5.49
CA HIS A 171 9.53 9.84 -5.73
C HIS A 171 8.49 10.09 -4.62
N CYS A 172 8.86 9.72 -3.39
CA CYS A 172 8.04 9.94 -2.21
C CYS A 172 8.12 11.41 -1.80
N ARG A 173 7.01 11.94 -1.30
CA ARG A 173 7.01 13.23 -0.61
C ARG A 173 7.44 13.03 0.84
N GLU A 174 8.34 13.88 1.30
CA GLU A 174 8.69 13.98 2.71
C GLU A 174 7.55 14.63 3.49
N VAL A 175 7.07 13.96 4.53
CA VAL A 175 5.94 14.48 5.33
C VAL A 175 6.46 15.47 6.38
N LYS A 176 5.98 16.71 6.30
CA LYS A 176 6.40 17.82 7.19
C LYS A 176 6.03 17.61 8.65
N ASP A 177 4.87 16.98 8.92
CA ASP A 177 4.44 16.59 10.26
C ASP A 177 4.63 15.08 10.43
N THR A 178 5.72 14.72 11.11
CA THR A 178 6.13 13.35 11.37
C THR A 178 5.45 12.75 12.60
N SER A 179 4.44 13.37 13.21
CA SER A 179 3.73 12.75 14.33
C SER A 179 3.03 11.45 13.88
N GLU A 180 2.98 10.45 14.78
CA GLU A 180 2.34 9.14 14.50
C GLU A 180 0.92 9.29 13.98
N LEU A 181 0.15 10.18 14.64
CA LEU A 181 -1.24 10.43 14.31
C LEU A 181 -1.37 11.11 12.94
N SER A 182 -0.49 12.06 12.62
CA SER A 182 -0.46 12.74 11.31
C SER A 182 -0.16 11.75 10.18
N MET A 183 0.83 10.87 10.37
CA MET A 183 1.18 9.86 9.35
C MET A 183 0.04 8.89 9.07
N LYS A 184 -0.59 8.34 10.11
CA LYS A 184 -1.74 7.44 9.96
C LYS A 184 -2.92 8.14 9.32
N LYS A 185 -3.20 9.40 9.70
CA LYS A 185 -4.27 10.20 9.10
C LYS A 185 -4.00 10.47 7.63
N SER A 186 -2.78 10.87 7.29
CA SER A 186 -2.37 11.14 5.90
C SER A 186 -2.51 9.88 5.04
N LEU A 187 -2.13 8.72 5.59
CA LEU A 187 -2.22 7.44 4.87
C LEU A 187 -3.68 7.06 4.66
N LEU A 188 -4.48 7.17 5.72
CA LEU A 188 -5.92 6.92 5.65
C LEU A 188 -6.59 7.83 4.61
N ASP A 189 -6.28 9.12 4.60
CA ASP A 189 -6.89 10.07 3.65
C ASP A 189 -6.53 9.76 2.20
N ASN A 190 -5.24 9.53 1.94
CA ASN A 190 -4.76 9.20 0.60
C ASN A 190 -5.37 7.91 0.08
N THR A 191 -5.30 6.85 0.87
CA THR A 191 -5.83 5.54 0.50
C THR A 191 -7.35 5.58 0.35
N THR A 192 -8.07 6.31 1.22
CA THR A 192 -9.53 6.45 1.15
C THR A 192 -9.95 7.19 -0.12
N TYR A 193 -9.23 8.24 -0.49
CA TYR A 193 -9.51 8.97 -1.72
C TYR A 193 -9.32 8.10 -2.96
N GLN A 194 -8.16 7.43 -3.07
CA GLN A 194 -7.86 6.56 -4.22
C GLN A 194 -8.85 5.38 -4.30
N TYR A 195 -9.18 4.78 -3.15
CA TYR A 195 -10.22 3.76 -3.06
C TYR A 195 -11.59 4.29 -3.53
N CYS A 196 -11.98 5.49 -3.10
CA CYS A 196 -13.25 6.10 -3.50
C CYS A 196 -13.31 6.30 -5.03
N ASN A 197 -12.27 6.90 -5.61
CA ASN A 197 -12.18 7.12 -7.06
C ASN A 197 -12.27 5.80 -7.83
N TYR A 198 -11.48 4.80 -7.44
CA TYR A 198 -11.50 3.48 -8.08
C TYR A 198 -12.84 2.78 -7.94
N ARG A 199 -13.48 2.87 -6.76
CA ARG A 199 -14.81 2.30 -6.51
C ARG A 199 -15.88 2.92 -7.41
N GLN A 200 -15.87 4.24 -7.59
CA GLN A 200 -16.77 4.92 -8.53
C GLN A 200 -16.55 4.44 -9.97
N TYR A 201 -15.30 4.23 -10.36
CA TYR A 201 -14.97 3.68 -11.67
C TYR A 201 -15.44 2.23 -11.85
N LEU A 202 -15.31 1.36 -10.83
CA LEU A 202 -15.84 0.00 -10.87
C LEU A 202 -17.36 -0.04 -11.03
N PHE A 203 -18.09 0.89 -10.40
CA PHE A 203 -19.53 1.01 -10.60
C PHE A 203 -19.89 1.47 -12.01
N TYR A 204 -19.10 2.38 -12.59
CA TYR A 204 -19.23 2.73 -14.01
C TYR A 204 -19.02 1.51 -14.91
N LEU A 205 -17.93 0.75 -14.73
CA LEU A 205 -17.68 -0.48 -15.49
C LEU A 205 -18.80 -1.50 -15.34
N ASN A 206 -19.32 -1.69 -14.11
CA ASN A 206 -20.44 -2.60 -13.86
C ASN A 206 -21.70 -2.17 -14.62
N SER A 207 -22.00 -0.87 -14.64
CA SER A 207 -23.15 -0.32 -15.37
C SER A 207 -22.97 -0.47 -16.88
N ALA A 208 -21.81 -0.07 -17.39
CA ALA A 208 -21.43 -0.20 -18.79
C ALA A 208 -21.48 -1.64 -19.31
N SER A 209 -20.99 -2.60 -18.53
CA SER A 209 -21.00 -4.03 -18.87
C SER A 209 -22.40 -4.64 -18.97
N LYS A 210 -23.44 -3.95 -18.48
CA LYS A 210 -24.84 -4.39 -18.52
C LYS A 210 -25.67 -3.62 -19.54
N GLN A 211 -25.37 -2.34 -19.75
CA GLN A 211 -26.22 -1.41 -20.50
C GLN A 211 -25.59 -0.96 -21.84
N SER A 212 -24.26 -0.99 -21.95
CA SER A 212 -23.50 -0.52 -23.11
C SER A 212 -22.65 -1.65 -23.70
N LEU A 213 -23.30 -2.80 -23.93
CA LEU A 213 -22.67 -4.06 -24.33
C LEU A 213 -21.83 -3.92 -25.60
N ASP A 214 -22.36 -3.22 -26.61
CA ASP A 214 -21.67 -3.06 -27.89
C ASP A 214 -20.33 -2.36 -27.71
N VAL A 215 -20.26 -1.26 -26.94
CA VAL A 215 -19.00 -0.55 -26.72
C VAL A 215 -18.08 -1.31 -25.77
N TYR A 216 -18.63 -1.89 -24.71
CA TYR A 216 -17.84 -2.62 -23.73
C TYR A 216 -17.16 -3.86 -24.33
N TYR A 217 -17.84 -4.54 -25.26
CA TYR A 217 -17.34 -5.75 -25.93
C TYR A 217 -16.81 -5.55 -27.35
N SER A 218 -17.02 -4.39 -28.00
CA SER A 218 -16.49 -4.08 -29.35
C SER A 218 -14.97 -4.00 -29.41
N GLY A 219 -14.30 -3.79 -28.27
CA GLY A 219 -12.84 -3.89 -28.17
C GLY A 219 -12.29 -5.30 -28.42
N SER A 220 -13.15 -6.28 -28.74
CA SER A 220 -12.83 -7.69 -28.95
C SER A 220 -13.19 -8.18 -30.36
N THR A 221 -12.83 -7.44 -31.42
CA THR A 221 -12.88 -7.98 -32.79
C THR A 221 -11.53 -7.92 -33.48
N SER A 222 -10.89 -9.09 -33.47
CA SER A 222 -10.16 -9.66 -34.61
C SER A 222 -10.94 -9.42 -35.91
N ASN A 223 -10.21 -9.29 -37.03
CA ASN A 223 -10.64 -8.99 -38.39
C ASN A 223 -11.69 -9.95 -39.03
N ASN A 224 -12.45 -10.73 -38.26
CA ASN A 224 -13.56 -11.53 -38.76
C ASN A 224 -14.88 -11.00 -38.19
N ARG A 225 -15.75 -10.58 -39.13
CA ARG A 225 -17.13 -10.12 -38.95
C ARG A 225 -18.04 -11.22 -38.39
N SER A 226 -17.80 -11.63 -37.17
CA SER A 226 -18.83 -12.22 -36.32
C SER A 226 -18.80 -11.39 -35.05
N SER A 227 -19.75 -10.48 -34.92
CA SER A 227 -19.93 -9.79 -33.65
C SER A 227 -20.07 -10.89 -32.59
N PRO A 228 -19.40 -10.81 -31.43
CA PRO A 228 -19.58 -11.80 -30.37
C PRO A 228 -21.05 -11.97 -29.95
N LEU A 229 -21.94 -11.09 -30.43
CA LEU A 229 -23.39 -11.04 -30.32
C LEU A 229 -24.19 -12.05 -31.17
N ASP A 230 -23.57 -12.82 -32.07
CA ASP A 230 -24.31 -13.73 -32.96
C ASP A 230 -24.90 -14.97 -32.26
N ASN A 231 -24.42 -15.32 -31.04
CA ASN A 231 -24.95 -16.41 -30.21
C ASN A 231 -25.41 -15.87 -28.84
N THR A 232 -26.71 -15.69 -28.66
CA THR A 232 -27.34 -15.09 -27.47
C THR A 232 -26.93 -15.74 -26.14
N GLU A 233 -26.74 -17.06 -26.09
CA GLU A 233 -26.31 -17.77 -24.87
C GLU A 233 -24.85 -17.51 -24.50
N ALA A 234 -23.95 -17.53 -25.49
CA ALA A 234 -22.52 -17.26 -25.28
C ALA A 234 -22.26 -15.81 -24.85
N VAL A 235 -23.08 -14.87 -25.37
CA VAL A 235 -23.09 -13.46 -24.96
C VAL A 235 -23.52 -13.33 -23.51
N ALA A 236 -24.66 -13.93 -23.15
CA ALA A 236 -25.18 -13.88 -21.79
C ALA A 236 -24.17 -14.43 -20.77
N GLN A 237 -23.47 -15.52 -21.10
CA GLN A 237 -22.41 -16.06 -20.26
C GLN A 237 -21.22 -15.09 -20.12
N LYS A 238 -20.76 -14.43 -21.19
CA LYS A 238 -19.67 -13.45 -21.13
C LYS A 238 -20.03 -12.21 -20.31
N ILE A 239 -21.27 -11.75 -20.43
CA ILE A 239 -21.83 -10.65 -19.62
C ILE A 239 -21.81 -11.03 -18.15
N ALA A 240 -22.36 -12.20 -17.82
CA ALA A 240 -22.40 -12.69 -16.44
C ALA A 240 -20.99 -12.84 -15.85
N GLN A 241 -20.04 -13.40 -16.61
CA GLN A 241 -18.64 -13.53 -16.18
C GLN A 241 -17.98 -12.17 -15.93
N SER A 242 -18.21 -11.18 -16.79
CA SER A 242 -17.62 -9.85 -16.65
C SER A 242 -18.21 -9.10 -15.45
N ALA A 243 -19.54 -9.14 -15.29
CA ALA A 243 -20.21 -8.54 -14.13
C ALA A 243 -19.75 -9.20 -12.82
N ASN A 244 -19.56 -10.51 -12.81
CA ASN A 244 -19.03 -11.24 -11.65
C ASN A 244 -17.57 -10.83 -11.35
N LYS A 245 -16.71 -10.70 -12.37
CA LYS A 245 -15.33 -10.20 -12.16
C LYS A 245 -15.31 -8.82 -11.53
N ILE A 246 -16.12 -7.88 -12.03
CA ILE A 246 -16.20 -6.52 -11.47
C ILE A 246 -16.75 -6.56 -10.04
N THR A 247 -17.80 -7.34 -9.78
CA THR A 247 -18.38 -7.49 -8.44
C THR A 247 -17.38 -8.08 -7.45
N ASN A 248 -16.61 -9.09 -7.87
CA ASN A 248 -15.55 -9.69 -7.08
C ASN A 248 -14.45 -8.68 -6.78
N GLU A 249 -14.04 -7.86 -7.74
CA GLU A 249 -13.06 -6.79 -7.51
C GLU A 249 -13.58 -5.73 -6.53
N ILE A 250 -14.87 -5.36 -6.59
CA ILE A 250 -15.50 -4.46 -5.62
C ILE A 250 -15.45 -5.06 -4.20
N SER A 251 -15.78 -6.34 -4.04
CA SER A 251 -15.69 -7.01 -2.72
C SER A 251 -14.25 -7.09 -2.24
N HIS A 252 -13.35 -7.53 -3.12
CA HIS A 252 -11.93 -7.70 -2.81
C HIS A 252 -11.29 -6.40 -2.34
N THR A 253 -11.49 -5.30 -3.07
CA THR A 253 -10.94 -3.99 -2.71
C THR A 253 -11.50 -3.46 -1.39
N LYS A 254 -12.79 -3.71 -1.11
CA LYS A 254 -13.43 -3.39 0.19
C LYS A 254 -12.83 -4.19 1.35
N GLU A 255 -12.47 -5.45 1.12
CA GLU A 255 -11.87 -6.32 2.14
C GLU A 255 -10.39 -6.03 2.41
N ILE A 256 -9.61 -5.77 1.35
CA ILE A 256 -8.17 -5.55 1.45
C ILE A 256 -7.83 -4.17 2.02
N PHE A 257 -8.63 -3.14 1.69
CA PHE A 257 -8.40 -1.78 2.17
C PHE A 257 -8.16 -1.67 3.70
N PRO A 258 -9.06 -2.18 4.58
CA PRO A 258 -8.83 -2.12 6.02
C PRO A 258 -7.66 -3.03 6.46
N GLN A 259 -7.44 -4.17 5.80
CA GLN A 259 -6.35 -5.08 6.14
C GLN A 259 -4.98 -4.44 5.90
N ALA A 260 -4.81 -3.71 4.80
CA ALA A 260 -3.58 -2.99 4.49
C ALA A 260 -3.29 -1.90 5.54
N MET A 261 -4.32 -1.19 6.02
CA MET A 261 -4.18 -0.22 7.10
C MET A 261 -3.76 -0.87 8.43
N VAL A 262 -4.36 -2.02 8.76
CA VAL A 262 -3.97 -2.79 9.96
C VAL A 262 -2.53 -3.28 9.84
N ALA A 263 -2.13 -3.82 8.69
CA ALA A 263 -0.77 -4.27 8.44
C ALA A 263 0.26 -3.13 8.62
N PHE A 264 -0.04 -1.93 8.10
CA PHE A 264 0.81 -0.75 8.31
C PHE A 264 0.93 -0.38 9.79
N ASN A 265 -0.19 -0.36 10.52
CA ASN A 265 -0.19 -0.03 11.95
C ASN A 265 0.59 -1.05 12.79
N GLU A 266 0.50 -2.34 12.47
CA GLU A 266 1.29 -3.38 13.15
C GLU A 266 2.77 -3.30 12.78
N PHE A 267 3.10 -2.99 11.52
CA PHE A 267 4.46 -2.66 11.11
C PHE A 267 5.04 -1.52 11.94
N GLU A 268 4.33 -0.40 12.05
CA GLU A 268 4.81 0.79 12.75
C GLU A 268 5.09 0.53 14.24
N LYS A 269 4.21 -0.24 14.90
CA LYS A 269 4.38 -0.62 16.32
C LYS A 269 5.57 -1.55 16.55
N THR A 270 5.84 -2.45 15.62
CA THR A 270 6.82 -3.53 15.80
C THR A 270 8.21 -3.16 15.29
N TYR A 271 8.31 -2.19 14.38
CA TYR A 271 9.56 -1.85 13.70
C TYR A 271 10.65 -1.35 14.66
N ALA A 272 10.31 -0.52 15.66
CA ALA A 272 11.28 -0.06 16.65
C ALA A 272 11.89 -1.23 17.45
N SER A 273 11.06 -2.19 17.85
CA SER A 273 11.51 -3.40 18.55
C SER A 273 12.39 -4.25 17.66
N HIS A 274 12.05 -4.39 16.38
CA HIS A 274 12.84 -5.13 15.41
C HIS A 274 14.24 -4.53 15.27
N ILE A 275 14.34 -3.20 15.10
CA ILE A 275 15.61 -2.47 15.06
C ILE A 275 16.45 -2.80 16.31
N VAL A 276 15.88 -2.62 17.51
CA VAL A 276 16.62 -2.84 18.77
C VAL A 276 17.11 -4.30 18.89
N LEU A 277 16.29 -5.27 18.50
CA LEU A 277 16.67 -6.69 18.53
C LEU A 277 17.81 -7.01 17.55
N GLU A 278 17.78 -6.46 16.33
CA GLU A 278 18.87 -6.62 15.36
C GLU A 278 20.19 -6.10 15.91
N PHE A 279 20.15 -4.98 16.63
CA PHE A 279 21.34 -4.42 17.25
C PHE A 279 21.88 -5.26 18.41
N ILE A 280 21.01 -5.73 19.31
CA ILE A 280 21.41 -6.64 20.40
C ILE A 280 22.08 -7.90 19.82
N LEU A 281 21.51 -8.45 18.74
CA LEU A 281 22.07 -9.62 18.07
C LEU A 281 23.45 -9.33 17.50
N GLN A 282 23.63 -8.19 16.83
CA GLN A 282 24.90 -7.80 16.25
C GLN A 282 25.98 -7.59 17.33
N ASP A 283 25.66 -6.89 18.42
CA ASP A 283 26.58 -6.68 19.54
C ASP A 283 26.97 -8.02 20.20
N TYR A 284 26.04 -8.96 20.30
CA TYR A 284 26.33 -10.32 20.76
C TYR A 284 27.31 -11.06 19.84
N ILE A 285 27.11 -10.96 18.52
CA ILE A 285 28.01 -11.55 17.52
C ILE A 285 29.41 -10.94 17.62
N ASP A 286 29.50 -9.61 17.66
CA ASP A 286 30.76 -8.87 17.74
C ASP A 286 31.53 -9.18 19.03
N LEU A 287 30.82 -9.29 20.17
CA LEU A 287 31.39 -9.72 21.44
C LEU A 287 31.91 -11.16 21.37
N ARG A 288 31.12 -12.08 20.80
CA ARG A 288 31.51 -13.49 20.64
C ARG A 288 32.74 -13.63 19.76
N GLU A 289 32.84 -12.87 18.68
CA GLU A 289 34.02 -12.86 17.82
C GLU A 289 35.25 -12.30 18.52
N SER A 290 35.10 -11.19 19.25
CA SER A 290 36.17 -10.60 20.03
C SER A 290 36.69 -11.57 21.09
N LEU A 291 35.77 -12.24 21.80
CA LEU A 291 36.12 -13.27 22.78
C LEU A 291 36.86 -14.44 22.13
N LYS A 292 36.41 -14.94 20.97
CA LYS A 292 37.14 -15.97 20.21
C LYS A 292 38.55 -15.53 19.84
N ARG A 293 38.74 -14.29 19.38
CA ARG A 293 40.06 -13.75 19.02
C ARG A 293 40.99 -13.64 20.22
N VAL A 294 40.47 -13.36 21.42
CA VAL A 294 41.26 -13.31 22.66
C VAL A 294 41.54 -14.70 23.23
N MET A 295 40.54 -15.58 23.22
CA MET A 295 40.66 -16.94 23.79
C MET A 295 41.54 -17.86 22.95
N ASN A 296 41.55 -17.73 21.61
CA ASN A 296 42.38 -18.60 20.75
C ASN A 296 43.88 -18.51 21.06
N PRO A 297 44.49 -17.30 21.14
CA PRO A 297 45.88 -17.14 21.56
C PRO A 297 46.14 -17.67 22.98
N ILE A 298 45.24 -17.39 23.94
CA ILE A 298 45.37 -17.88 25.31
C ILE A 298 45.37 -19.42 25.33
N GLY A 299 44.45 -20.05 24.59
CA GLY A 299 44.40 -21.51 24.44
C GLY A 299 45.67 -22.08 23.81
N GLN A 300 46.24 -21.42 22.80
CA GLN A 300 47.52 -21.83 22.22
C GLN A 300 48.69 -21.69 23.19
N VAL A 301 48.72 -20.63 24.00
CA VAL A 301 49.75 -20.43 25.02
C VAL A 301 49.65 -21.49 26.11
N ILE A 302 48.45 -21.77 26.62
CA ILE A 302 48.21 -22.83 27.61
C ILE A 302 48.62 -24.20 27.05
N TYR A 303 48.23 -24.51 25.81
CA TYR A 303 48.60 -25.79 25.17
C TYR A 303 50.12 -25.94 25.00
N LYS A 304 50.80 -24.86 24.59
CA LYS A 304 52.27 -24.84 24.47
C LYS A 304 52.95 -24.95 25.84
N ALA A 305 52.44 -24.27 26.86
CA ALA A 305 52.97 -24.35 28.22
C ALA A 305 52.78 -25.76 28.82
N SER A 306 51.60 -26.37 28.61
CA SER A 306 51.33 -27.75 29.04
C SER A 306 52.24 -28.75 28.35
N ASN A 307 52.48 -28.62 27.04
CA ASN A 307 53.42 -29.49 26.31
C ASN A 307 54.88 -29.27 26.71
N ALA A 308 55.26 -28.06 27.13
CA ALA A 308 56.60 -27.78 27.64
C ALA A 308 56.82 -28.32 29.06
N GLN A 309 55.74 -28.46 29.85
CA GLN A 309 55.76 -28.99 31.22
C GLN A 309 55.50 -30.50 31.31
N SER A 310 55.24 -31.17 30.19
CA SER A 310 55.16 -32.63 30.10
C SER A 310 56.38 -33.13 29.34
N PRO A 311 57.54 -33.35 30.00
CA PRO A 311 58.70 -33.94 29.36
C PRO A 311 58.38 -35.40 29.01
N LYS A 312 58.86 -35.86 27.85
CA LYS A 312 59.06 -37.29 27.62
C LYS A 312 60.11 -37.85 28.55
#